data_AF-A0A7Y8KQN1-F1
#
_entry.id   AF-A0A7Y8KQN1-F1
#
_cell.length_a   1.000
_cell.length_b   1.000
_cell.length_c   1.000
_cell.angle_alpha   90.00
_cell.angle_beta   90.00
_cell.angle_gamma   90.00
#
_symmetry.space_group_name_H-M   'P 1'
#
loop_
_entity.id
_entity.type
_entity.pdbx_description
1 polymer ?
#
loop_
_entity_poly.entity_id
_entity_poly.type
_entity_poly.pdbx_seq_one_letter_code
_entity_poly.pdbx_strand_id
1 'polypeptide(L)'
;MKALLSRATLASLLLGASMLATAADGIPRSAPPEGAKVFIVSPKDGATVDKTFTVKFGMEGLKLAPATSQDPGTGHHHLLIDQKELPDASVPIPATDTVIHYGKAQTDTELTLTPGKHTLQLVAGDKLHMQFNPTVASKVITVNVK
;
A
#
# COMPACT_ATOMS: atom_id res chain seq x y z
N MET A 1 16.38 46.87 -62.14
CA MET A 1 17.76 46.33 -62.33
C MET A 1 18.42 46.36 -60.94
N LYS A 2 18.85 45.29 -60.28
CA LYS A 2 19.23 43.93 -60.68
C LYS A 2 18.87 42.99 -59.53
N ALA A 3 18.33 41.82 -59.87
CA ALA A 3 18.23 40.68 -58.97
C ALA A 3 19.62 40.10 -58.73
N LEU A 4 19.92 39.68 -57.51
CA LEU A 4 21.06 38.83 -57.17
C LEU A 4 20.52 37.56 -56.55
N LEU A 5 20.47 36.52 -57.38
CA LEU A 5 20.42 35.13 -56.96
C LEU A 5 21.81 34.76 -56.39
N SER A 6 21.85 34.07 -55.26
CA SER A 6 22.93 33.12 -54.99
C SER A 6 22.40 31.90 -54.27
N ARG A 7 22.73 30.77 -54.87
CA ARG A 7 22.43 29.40 -54.48
C ARG A 7 23.47 28.93 -53.45
N ALA A 8 23.18 27.75 -52.89
CA ALA A 8 24.03 26.89 -52.07
C ALA A 8 23.84 27.15 -50.56
N THR A 9 23.62 26.18 -49.68
CA THR A 9 23.86 24.73 -49.71
C THR A 9 22.92 24.01 -48.74
N LEU A 10 22.65 22.74 -49.04
CA LEU A 10 21.94 21.75 -48.22
C LEU A 10 22.68 21.50 -46.89
N ALA A 11 21.95 21.51 -45.77
CA ALA A 11 22.38 20.86 -44.52
C ALA A 11 21.15 20.24 -43.86
N SER A 12 20.96 18.95 -44.12
CA SER A 12 19.99 18.09 -43.45
C SER A 12 20.35 17.98 -41.98
N LEU A 13 19.51 18.48 -41.08
CA LEU A 13 19.59 18.17 -39.66
C LEU A 13 18.37 17.33 -39.27
N LEU A 14 18.54 16.01 -39.34
CA LEU A 14 17.65 15.04 -38.69
C LEU A 14 17.71 15.28 -37.18
N LEU A 15 16.76 16.03 -36.63
CA LEU A 15 16.48 16.05 -35.19
C LEU A 15 15.67 14.80 -34.82
N GLY A 16 16.35 13.65 -34.84
CA GLY A 16 15.92 12.47 -34.11
C GLY A 16 16.54 12.52 -32.71
N ALA A 17 15.84 13.11 -31.75
CA ALA A 17 16.14 12.95 -30.34
C ALA A 17 14.95 12.21 -29.70
N SER A 18 15.11 10.90 -29.63
CA SER A 18 14.27 9.96 -28.90
C SER A 18 14.00 10.48 -27.50
N MET A 19 12.74 10.80 -27.19
CA MET A 19 12.32 10.91 -25.79
C MET A 19 12.32 9.50 -25.22
N LEU A 20 13.45 9.11 -24.62
CA LEU A 20 13.50 8.01 -23.66
C LEU A 20 12.59 8.41 -22.49
N ALA A 21 11.34 7.96 -22.54
CA ALA A 21 10.49 7.87 -21.36
C ALA A 21 11.20 6.93 -20.39
N THR A 22 11.88 7.49 -19.40
CA THR A 22 12.38 6.72 -18.26
C THR A 22 11.17 6.21 -17.47
N ALA A 23 11.28 4.94 -17.08
CA ALA A 23 10.23 4.09 -16.57
C ALA A 23 9.50 4.65 -15.34
N ALA A 24 8.31 4.08 -15.12
CA ALA A 24 7.42 4.28 -13.99
C ALA A 24 8.13 4.20 -12.63
N ASP A 25 8.57 5.34 -12.10
CA ASP A 25 8.79 5.47 -10.67
C ASP A 25 7.40 5.58 -10.02
N GLY A 26 7.01 4.54 -9.27
CA GLY A 26 5.76 4.53 -8.50
C GLY A 26 5.65 5.71 -7.53
N ILE A 27 4.51 5.84 -6.87
CA ILE A 27 4.32 6.94 -5.89
C ILE A 27 5.39 6.81 -4.79
N PRO A 28 6.13 7.88 -4.45
CA PRO A 28 7.15 7.84 -3.41
C PRO A 28 6.59 7.32 -2.08
N ARG A 29 7.32 6.36 -1.47
CA ARG A 29 6.94 5.73 -0.20
C ARG A 29 7.70 6.38 0.95
N SER A 30 6.98 6.73 2.01
CA SER A 30 7.58 7.27 3.22
C SER A 30 8.35 6.22 4.03
N ALA A 31 9.44 6.63 4.68
CA ALA A 31 10.11 5.76 5.66
C ALA A 31 9.27 5.72 6.95
N PRO A 32 9.07 4.53 7.55
CA PRO A 32 8.37 4.46 8.83
C PRO A 32 9.29 4.94 9.97
N PRO A 33 8.73 5.38 11.10
CA PRO A 33 9.51 5.59 12.32
C PRO A 33 10.27 4.32 12.73
N GLU A 34 11.37 4.49 13.46
CA GLU A 34 12.15 3.36 13.96
C GLU A 34 11.30 2.44 14.85
N GLY A 35 11.44 1.13 14.65
CA GLY A 35 10.69 0.13 15.42
C GLY A 35 9.21 0.01 15.05
N ALA A 36 8.75 0.69 13.98
CA ALA A 36 7.37 0.61 13.53
C ALA A 36 6.91 -0.82 13.23
N LYS A 37 5.79 -1.23 13.84
CA LYS A 37 5.16 -2.54 13.66
C LYS A 37 3.65 -2.39 13.66
N VAL A 38 2.99 -3.27 12.91
CA VAL A 38 1.56 -3.57 13.06
C VAL A 38 1.37 -5.05 13.35
N PHE A 39 0.37 -5.39 14.14
CA PHE A 39 0.14 -6.76 14.58
C PHE A 39 -1.33 -7.03 14.89
N ILE A 40 -1.75 -8.28 14.68
CA ILE A 40 -3.06 -8.75 15.09
C ILE A 40 -2.95 -9.21 16.55
N VAL A 41 -3.67 -8.52 17.43
CA VAL A 41 -3.73 -8.83 18.88
C VAL A 41 -4.56 -10.09 19.11
N SER A 42 -5.71 -10.18 18.44
CA SER A 42 -6.60 -11.34 18.42
C SER A 42 -7.36 -11.38 17.09
N PRO A 43 -7.75 -12.56 16.58
CA PRO A 43 -7.43 -13.88 17.08
C PRO A 43 -5.92 -14.21 17.00
N LYS A 44 -5.48 -15.22 17.75
CA LYS A 44 -4.10 -15.74 17.63
C LYS A 44 -4.01 -16.66 16.42
N ASP A 45 -2.80 -16.82 15.90
CA ASP A 45 -2.53 -17.79 14.83
C ASP A 45 -3.00 -19.20 15.21
N GLY A 46 -3.70 -19.84 14.29
CA GLY A 46 -4.33 -21.16 14.46
C GLY A 46 -5.67 -21.15 15.19
N ALA A 47 -6.16 -20.01 15.69
CA ALA A 47 -7.39 -19.96 16.47
C ALA A 47 -8.60 -20.44 15.68
N THR A 48 -9.51 -21.15 16.36
CA THR A 48 -10.83 -21.47 15.84
C THR A 48 -11.84 -20.43 16.30
N VAL A 49 -12.60 -19.87 15.37
CA VAL A 49 -13.55 -18.76 15.60
C VAL A 49 -14.92 -19.10 15.01
N ASP A 50 -15.95 -18.40 15.46
CA ASP A 50 -17.28 -18.47 14.84
C ASP A 50 -17.27 -17.71 13.50
N LYS A 51 -18.35 -17.85 12.70
CA LYS A 51 -18.49 -17.17 11.40
C LYS A 51 -18.25 -15.68 11.48
N THR A 52 -18.77 -15.06 12.54
CA THR A 52 -18.61 -13.65 12.85
C THR A 52 -17.74 -13.53 14.09
N PHE A 53 -16.62 -12.82 13.98
CA PHE A 53 -15.63 -12.72 15.06
C PHE A 53 -14.93 -11.37 15.04
N THR A 54 -14.47 -10.93 16.22
CA THR A 54 -13.71 -9.68 16.34
C THR A 54 -12.23 -9.92 16.03
N VAL A 55 -11.67 -9.10 15.14
CA VAL A 55 -10.23 -8.96 14.95
C VAL A 55 -9.78 -7.67 15.62
N LYS A 56 -8.77 -7.76 16.50
CA LYS A 56 -8.17 -6.62 17.20
C LYS A 56 -6.78 -6.35 16.63
N PHE A 57 -6.51 -5.10 16.33
CA PHE A 57 -5.29 -4.60 15.74
C PHE A 57 -4.42 -3.94 16.80
N GLY A 58 -3.14 -3.85 16.52
CA GLY A 58 -2.17 -3.11 17.31
C GLY A 58 -1.08 -2.51 16.42
N MET A 59 -0.49 -1.44 16.92
CA MET A 59 0.57 -0.69 16.27
C MET A 59 1.58 -0.23 17.34
N GLU A 60 2.87 -0.32 17.04
CA GLU A 60 3.99 0.11 17.90
C GLU A 60 4.96 0.93 17.05
N GLY A 61 5.60 1.96 17.60
CA GLY A 61 6.57 2.82 16.88
C GLY A 61 5.94 3.77 15.85
N LEU A 62 4.78 3.43 15.30
CA LEU A 62 4.00 4.25 14.37
C LEU A 62 2.77 4.82 15.10
N LYS A 63 2.46 6.11 14.90
CA LYS A 63 1.28 6.73 15.54
C LYS A 63 0.03 6.40 14.71
N LEU A 64 -0.90 5.67 15.31
CA LEU A 64 -2.20 5.42 14.68
C LEU A 64 -2.98 6.74 14.56
N ALA A 65 -3.44 7.06 13.34
CA ALA A 65 -4.24 8.25 13.08
C ALA A 65 -5.28 8.00 11.97
N PRO A 66 -6.32 8.83 11.84
CA PRO A 66 -7.16 8.81 10.65
C PRO A 66 -6.34 9.03 9.38
N ALA A 67 -6.74 8.42 8.27
CA ALA A 67 -6.06 8.54 6.97
C ALA A 67 -6.02 9.99 6.44
N THR A 68 -6.85 10.88 6.98
CA THR A 68 -6.84 12.32 6.67
C THR A 68 -5.71 13.09 7.37
N SER A 69 -5.06 12.48 8.37
CA SER A 69 -3.94 13.07 9.10
C SER A 69 -2.79 13.43 8.16
N GLN A 70 -2.26 14.62 8.33
CA GLN A 70 -1.06 15.08 7.63
C GLN A 70 0.21 14.99 8.49
N ASP A 71 0.06 14.58 9.76
CA ASP A 71 1.15 14.48 10.73
C ASP A 71 2.20 13.46 10.24
N PRO A 72 3.50 13.82 10.24
CA PRO A 72 4.58 12.88 9.95
C PRO A 72 4.57 11.69 10.92
N GLY A 73 4.98 10.51 10.44
CA GLY A 73 5.07 9.30 11.28
C GLY A 73 3.71 8.75 11.73
N THR A 74 2.62 9.17 11.08
CA THR A 74 1.30 8.59 11.28
C THR A 74 0.94 7.58 10.18
N GLY A 75 0.12 6.60 10.54
CA GLY A 75 -0.44 5.66 9.59
C GLY A 75 -1.74 5.03 10.10
N HIS A 76 -2.30 4.15 9.28
CA HIS A 76 -3.56 3.48 9.56
C HIS A 76 -3.57 2.02 9.06
N HIS A 77 -4.53 1.23 9.52
CA HIS A 77 -4.57 -0.21 9.27
C HIS A 77 -5.26 -0.56 7.94
N HIS A 78 -4.72 -1.58 7.27
CA HIS A 78 -5.41 -2.33 6.23
C HIS A 78 -5.37 -3.81 6.61
N LEU A 79 -6.51 -4.49 6.56
CA LEU A 79 -6.61 -5.93 6.81
C LEU A 79 -6.72 -6.67 5.47
N LEU A 80 -5.74 -7.54 5.22
CA LEU A 80 -5.70 -8.43 4.08
C LEU A 80 -6.29 -9.77 4.51
N ILE A 81 -7.22 -10.28 3.72
CA ILE A 81 -7.90 -11.56 3.93
C ILE A 81 -7.55 -12.46 2.75
N ASP A 82 -7.03 -13.65 3.02
CA ASP A 82 -6.69 -14.67 2.03
C ASP A 82 -5.77 -14.22 0.89
N GLN A 83 -4.97 -13.16 1.14
CA GLN A 83 -3.97 -12.70 0.20
C GLN A 83 -2.76 -13.63 0.24
N LYS A 84 -2.32 -14.09 -0.95
CA LYS A 84 -1.12 -14.92 -1.10
C LYS A 84 0.16 -14.12 -0.93
N GLU A 85 0.13 -12.87 -1.36
CA GLU A 85 1.25 -11.93 -1.36
C GLU A 85 0.74 -10.55 -0.93
N LEU A 86 1.66 -9.69 -0.51
CA LEU A 86 1.32 -8.29 -0.25
C LEU A 86 0.90 -7.59 -1.56
N PRO A 87 -0.02 -6.60 -1.50
CA PRO A 87 -0.30 -5.74 -2.63
C PRO A 87 0.97 -5.12 -3.20
N ASP A 88 0.94 -4.77 -4.48
CA ASP A 88 2.01 -4.02 -5.12
C ASP A 88 2.28 -2.73 -4.32
N ALA A 89 3.52 -2.58 -3.86
CA ALA A 89 3.90 -1.48 -3.00
C ALA A 89 4.19 -0.18 -3.79
N SER A 90 4.22 -0.24 -5.13
CA SER A 90 4.39 0.93 -6.00
C SER A 90 3.10 1.75 -6.19
N VAL A 91 1.96 1.20 -5.74
CA VAL A 91 0.63 1.83 -5.81
C VAL A 91 -0.01 1.91 -4.42
N PRO A 92 -1.05 2.75 -4.25
CA PRO A 92 -1.83 2.76 -3.02
C PRO A 92 -2.39 1.38 -2.70
N ILE A 93 -2.43 1.03 -1.42
CA ILE A 93 -3.05 -0.22 -0.96
C ILE A 93 -4.51 -0.20 -1.44
N PRO A 94 -4.94 -1.20 -2.24
CA PRO A 94 -6.28 -1.18 -2.80
C PRO A 94 -7.31 -1.40 -1.70
N ALA A 95 -8.48 -0.78 -1.84
CA ALA A 95 -9.64 -1.08 -1.00
C ALA A 95 -10.55 -2.04 -1.76
N THR A 96 -10.62 -3.30 -1.31
CA THR A 96 -11.44 -4.35 -1.91
C THR A 96 -12.16 -5.14 -0.82
N ASP A 97 -13.00 -6.10 -1.20
CA ASP A 97 -13.67 -7.00 -0.24
C ASP A 97 -12.69 -7.84 0.60
N THR A 98 -11.46 -8.03 0.12
CA THR A 98 -10.41 -8.83 0.78
C THR A 98 -9.18 -8.01 1.17
N VAL A 99 -9.22 -6.69 0.96
CA VAL A 99 -8.24 -5.73 1.45
C VAL A 99 -9.02 -4.56 2.05
N ILE A 100 -9.34 -4.68 3.34
CA ILE A 100 -10.27 -3.80 4.03
C ILE A 100 -9.50 -2.63 4.65
N HIS A 101 -9.93 -1.41 4.30
CA HIS A 101 -9.33 -0.16 4.77
C HIS A 101 -9.92 0.32 6.11
N TYR A 102 -9.06 0.61 7.08
CA TYR A 102 -9.42 1.14 8.40
C TYR A 102 -8.78 2.51 8.65
N GLY A 103 -9.24 3.52 7.91
CA GLY A 103 -8.70 4.89 7.93
C GLY A 103 -9.24 5.84 8.99
N LYS A 104 -9.93 5.37 10.02
CA LYS A 104 -10.48 6.20 11.13
C LYS A 104 -9.76 5.94 12.45
N ALA A 105 -8.51 5.48 12.40
CA ALA A 105 -7.76 5.02 13.58
C ALA A 105 -8.44 3.86 14.32
N GLN A 106 -9.10 2.94 13.60
CA GLN A 106 -9.71 1.77 14.23
C GLN A 106 -8.65 0.81 14.77
N THR A 107 -8.96 0.21 15.93
CA THR A 107 -8.16 -0.83 16.59
C THR A 107 -8.83 -2.19 16.58
N ASP A 108 -10.03 -2.30 16.02
CA ASP A 108 -10.73 -3.55 15.85
C ASP A 108 -11.76 -3.47 14.72
N THR A 109 -12.28 -4.64 14.37
CA THR A 109 -13.39 -4.84 13.44
C THR A 109 -14.11 -6.11 13.81
N GLU A 110 -15.41 -6.16 13.52
CA GLU A 110 -16.10 -7.43 13.34
C GLU A 110 -15.87 -7.90 11.89
N LEU A 111 -15.52 -9.18 11.72
CA LEU A 111 -15.33 -9.82 10.43
C LEU A 111 -16.25 -11.03 10.33
N THR A 112 -16.91 -11.19 9.18
CA THR A 112 -17.72 -12.37 8.87
C THR A 112 -17.12 -13.11 7.69
N LEU A 113 -16.74 -14.37 7.89
CA LEU A 113 -16.14 -15.24 6.87
C LEU A 113 -16.93 -16.54 6.71
N THR A 114 -16.75 -17.19 5.57
CA THR A 114 -17.26 -18.54 5.33
C THR A 114 -16.56 -19.57 6.23
N PRO A 115 -17.19 -20.71 6.57
CA PRO A 115 -16.50 -21.81 7.23
C PRO A 115 -15.27 -22.28 6.44
N GLY A 116 -14.15 -22.52 7.13
CA GLY A 116 -12.90 -22.94 6.52
C GLY A 116 -11.66 -22.26 7.09
N LYS A 117 -10.53 -22.53 6.45
CA LYS A 117 -9.23 -21.95 6.80
C LYS A 117 -9.02 -20.65 6.05
N HIS A 118 -8.77 -19.57 6.78
CA HIS A 118 -8.50 -18.24 6.24
C HIS A 118 -7.16 -17.69 6.74
N THR A 119 -6.52 -16.81 5.96
CA THR A 119 -5.35 -16.05 6.40
C THR A 119 -5.70 -14.58 6.62
N LEU A 120 -5.10 -13.98 7.65
CA LEU A 120 -5.24 -12.56 7.96
C LEU A 120 -3.85 -11.92 8.10
N GLN A 121 -3.70 -10.72 7.55
CA GLN A 121 -2.49 -9.92 7.68
C GLN A 121 -2.81 -8.43 7.75
N LEU A 122 -2.11 -7.68 8.59
CA LEU A 122 -2.18 -6.22 8.61
C LEU A 122 -1.06 -5.60 7.79
N VAL A 123 -1.37 -4.49 7.12
CA VAL A 123 -0.40 -3.61 6.47
C VAL A 123 -0.69 -2.18 6.88
N ALA A 124 0.33 -1.43 7.30
CA ALA A 124 0.21 -0.01 7.59
C ALA A 124 0.30 0.80 6.30
N GLY A 125 -0.67 1.68 6.07
CA GLY A 125 -0.63 2.70 5.02
C GLY A 125 -0.33 4.08 5.59
N ASP A 126 0.42 4.88 4.85
CA ASP A 126 0.56 6.31 5.13
C ASP A 126 -0.66 7.12 4.64
N LYS A 127 -0.59 8.45 4.67
CA LYS A 127 -1.69 9.35 4.26
C LYS A 127 -2.11 9.26 2.79
N LEU A 128 -1.25 8.70 1.93
CA LEU A 128 -1.55 8.43 0.52
C LEU A 128 -1.96 6.96 0.29
N HIS A 129 -2.23 6.23 1.38
CA HIS A 129 -2.45 4.78 1.39
C HIS A 129 -1.26 3.99 0.85
N MET A 130 -0.08 4.60 0.79
CA MET A 130 1.12 3.91 0.34
C MET A 130 1.68 3.04 1.47
N GLN A 131 2.21 1.88 1.11
CA GLN A 131 3.01 1.11 2.04
C GLN A 131 4.28 1.89 2.41
N PHE A 132 4.62 1.95 3.69
CA PHE A 132 5.93 2.47 4.15
C PHE A 132 7.11 1.72 3.51
N ASN A 133 8.29 2.31 3.43
CA ASN A 133 9.53 1.66 2.96
C ASN A 133 10.61 1.65 4.07
N PRO A 134 10.97 0.50 4.66
CA PRO A 134 10.47 -0.85 4.37
C PRO A 134 8.99 -1.02 4.74
N THR A 135 8.32 -2.02 4.15
CA THR A 135 6.91 -2.31 4.43
C THR A 135 6.71 -2.65 5.91
N VAL A 136 5.76 -1.96 6.54
CA VAL A 136 5.29 -2.26 7.90
C VAL A 136 4.06 -3.15 7.79
N ALA A 137 4.29 -4.47 7.86
CA ALA A 137 3.23 -5.48 7.83
C ALA A 137 3.35 -6.44 9.03
N SER A 138 2.22 -7.01 9.44
CA SER A 138 2.22 -8.04 10.47
C SER A 138 2.69 -9.38 9.92
N LYS A 139 2.96 -10.32 10.83
CA LYS A 139 2.93 -11.74 10.48
C LYS A 139 1.56 -12.10 9.89
N VAL A 140 1.55 -13.01 8.93
CA VAL A 140 0.33 -13.68 8.50
C VAL A 140 -0.10 -14.62 9.62
N ILE A 141 -1.37 -14.59 9.98
CA ILE A 141 -1.98 -15.58 10.88
C ILE A 141 -3.01 -16.40 10.11
N THR A 142 -3.23 -17.62 10.55
CA THR A 142 -4.30 -18.50 10.10
C THR A 142 -5.43 -18.50 11.13
N VAL A 143 -6.68 -18.47 10.66
CA VAL A 143 -7.86 -18.68 11.49
C VAL A 143 -8.72 -19.79 10.88
N ASN A 144 -9.36 -20.58 11.74
CA ASN A 144 -10.25 -21.66 11.35
C ASN A 144 -11.69 -21.29 11.71
N VAL A 145 -12.51 -20.97 10.72
CA VAL A 145 -13.89 -20.54 10.90
C VAL A 145 -14.80 -21.77 10.91
N LYS A 146 -15.69 -21.88 11.92
CA LYS A 146 -16.66 -22.98 12.08
C LYS A 146 -17.92 -22.82 11.23
#